data_AF-A0A429X1L2-F1
#
_entry.id   AF-A0A429X1L2-F1
#
_cell.length_a   1.000
_cell.length_b   1.000
_cell.length_c   1.000
_cell.angle_alpha   90.00
_cell.angle_beta   90.00
_cell.angle_gamma   90.00
#
_symmetry.space_group_name_H-M   'P 1'
#
loop_
_entity.id
_entity.type
_entity.pdbx_description
1 polymer ?
#
loop_
_entity_poly.entity_id
_entity_poly.type
_entity_poly.pdbx_seq_one_letter_code
_entity_poly.pdbx_strand_id
1 'polypeptide(L)'
;MKLQRQFEIAEQRARQRESERRVDLSEVAKQEQKANQMGYGLYKIKKKNKTPFVQMFHENIDILIKEKYMTMNELGFLSALSPFIAMGSNAVKHPETDHFMTITEIANVLGFQRETLSRTIKKMLDKGLMYEIVSAREIKLYKRNVNARPLFVNPEIMYKGNKDEIDPMLCDMVMEYDYIEKNKVLLEWKVWHTHDQKAGKILSRSTYLKYKKQSKKK
;
A
#
# COMPACT_ATOMS: atom_id res chain seq x y z
N MET A 1 19.05 11.66 36.13
CA MET A 1 18.19 11.24 34.99
C MET A 1 16.79 11.85 34.97
N LYS A 2 15.99 11.84 36.05
CA LYS A 2 14.62 12.44 36.02
C LYS A 2 14.60 13.96 35.78
N LEU A 3 15.58 14.69 36.33
CA LEU A 3 15.63 16.15 36.26
C LEU A 3 15.96 16.68 34.86
N GLN A 4 16.94 16.10 34.16
CA GLN A 4 17.26 16.43 32.76
C GLN A 4 16.06 16.21 31.83
N ARG A 5 15.33 15.11 32.00
CA ARG A 5 14.13 14.81 31.22
C ARG A 5 13.00 15.82 31.48
N GLN A 6 12.89 16.34 32.71
CA GLN A 6 11.94 17.40 33.04
C GLN A 6 12.32 18.75 32.40
N PHE A 7 13.61 19.10 32.39
CA PHE A 7 14.10 20.30 31.70
C PHE A 7 13.87 20.23 30.19
N GLU A 8 14.14 19.08 29.58
CA GLU A 8 13.95 18.86 28.13
C GLU A 8 12.47 18.93 27.72
N ILE A 9 11.57 18.37 28.53
CA ILE A 9 10.12 18.50 28.34
C ILE A 9 9.64 19.95 28.53
N ALA A 10 10.19 20.67 29.52
CA ALA A 10 9.85 22.07 29.76
C ALA A 10 10.30 22.97 28.61
N GLU A 11 11.49 22.71 28.05
CA GLU A 11 12.05 23.43 26.91
C GLU A 11 11.28 23.15 25.62
N GLN A 12 10.91 21.89 25.34
CA GLN A 12 10.04 21.55 24.21
C GLN A 12 8.67 22.25 24.31
N ARG A 13 8.07 22.28 25.50
CA ARG A 13 6.81 23.01 25.74
C ARG A 13 6.96 24.52 25.60
N ALA A 14 8.10 25.08 26.01
CA ALA A 14 8.40 26.50 25.80
C ALA A 14 8.51 26.86 24.32
N ARG A 15 9.23 26.05 23.53
CA ARG A 15 9.35 26.21 22.06
C ARG A 15 8.00 26.03 21.34
N GLN A 16 7.16 25.09 21.78
CA GLN A 16 5.79 24.94 21.25
C GLN A 16 4.93 26.17 21.53
N ARG A 17 4.93 26.69 22.76
CA ARG A 17 4.20 27.92 23.14
C ARG A 17 4.69 29.15 22.40
N GLU A 18 5.99 29.24 22.13
CA GLU A 18 6.58 30.35 21.38
C GLU A 18 6.23 30.28 19.88
N SER A 19 6.18 29.08 19.31
CA SER A 19 5.69 28.83 17.94
C SER A 19 4.20 29.17 17.80
N GLU A 20 3.38 28.82 18.80
CA GLU A 20 1.94 29.12 18.85
C GLU A 20 1.65 30.62 19.04
N ARG A 21 2.54 31.37 19.71
CA ARG A 21 2.42 32.83 19.90
C ARG A 21 2.63 33.68 18.64
N ARG A 22 3.15 33.12 17.54
CA ARG A 22 3.41 33.87 16.30
C ARG A 22 2.16 34.07 15.43
N VAL A 23 1.07 33.35 15.69
CA VAL A 23 -0.15 33.40 14.89
C VAL A 23 -1.32 33.71 15.81
N ASP A 24 -1.96 34.87 15.60
CA ASP A 24 -3.18 35.23 16.30
C ASP A 24 -4.35 34.38 15.77
N LEU A 25 -4.68 33.32 16.51
CA LEU A 25 -5.76 32.39 16.17
C LEU A 25 -7.14 33.08 16.12
N SER A 26 -7.31 34.20 16.84
CA SER A 26 -8.57 34.94 16.81
C SER A 26 -8.78 35.65 15.47
N GLU A 27 -7.70 36.17 14.87
CA GLU A 27 -7.76 36.78 13.54
C GLU A 27 -7.92 35.72 12.45
N VAL A 28 -7.25 34.57 12.58
CA VAL A 28 -7.43 33.43 11.65
C VAL A 28 -8.89 32.97 11.62
N ALA A 29 -9.54 32.84 12.78
CA ALA A 29 -10.95 32.45 12.87
C ALA A 29 -11.89 33.47 12.20
N LYS A 30 -11.63 34.77 12.36
CA LYS A 30 -12.40 35.83 11.67
C LYS A 30 -12.25 35.75 10.15
N GLN A 31 -11.04 35.54 9.66
CA GLN A 31 -10.77 35.43 8.22
C GLN A 31 -11.37 34.14 7.64
N GLU A 32 -11.35 33.04 8.39
CA GLU A 32 -12.03 31.79 8.03
C GLU A 32 -13.54 31.99 7.90
N GLN A 33 -14.17 32.70 8.84
CA GLN A 33 -15.60 33.00 8.77
C GLN A 33 -15.97 33.84 7.54
N LYS A 34 -15.17 34.87 7.21
CA LYS A 34 -15.35 35.69 6.00
C LYS A 34 -15.18 34.86 4.72
N ALA A 35 -14.15 34.02 4.67
CA ALA A 35 -13.89 33.13 3.56
C ALA A 35 -15.09 32.18 3.33
N ASN A 36 -15.59 31.55 4.41
CA ASN A 36 -16.71 30.62 4.34
C ASN A 36 -17.99 31.28 3.81
N GLN A 37 -18.26 32.54 4.17
CA GLN A 37 -19.39 33.32 3.64
C GLN A 37 -19.29 33.57 2.13
N MET A 38 -18.09 33.60 1.58
CA MET A 38 -17.82 33.76 0.14
C MET A 38 -17.62 32.42 -0.59
N GLY A 39 -17.82 31.29 0.11
CA GLY A 39 -17.63 29.94 -0.45
C GLY A 39 -16.17 29.45 -0.50
N TYR A 40 -15.25 30.13 0.20
CA TYR A 40 -13.85 29.72 0.33
C TYR A 40 -13.57 29.08 1.69
N GLY A 41 -12.67 28.09 1.76
CA GLY A 41 -12.25 27.47 3.02
C GLY A 41 -10.80 27.82 3.38
N LEU A 42 -10.55 28.16 4.64
CA LEU A 42 -9.20 28.44 5.16
C LEU A 42 -8.70 27.21 5.92
N TYR A 43 -7.63 26.56 5.44
CA TYR A 43 -7.16 25.29 6.02
C TYR A 43 -5.70 25.39 6.49
N LYS A 44 -5.40 24.65 7.56
CA LYS A 44 -4.02 24.51 8.04
C LYS A 44 -3.19 23.76 7.01
N ILE A 45 -2.19 24.43 6.43
CA ILE A 45 -1.18 23.77 5.60
C ILE A 45 -0.25 22.97 6.52
N LYS A 46 -0.58 21.69 6.75
CA LYS A 46 0.38 20.76 7.35
C LYS A 46 1.47 20.51 6.30
N LYS A 47 2.75 20.73 6.65
CA LYS A 47 3.87 20.22 5.86
C LYS A 47 3.66 18.70 5.74
N LYS A 48 3.22 18.22 4.58
CA LYS A 48 3.07 16.79 4.34
C LYS A 48 4.47 16.19 4.38
N ASN A 49 4.67 15.20 5.25
CA ASN A 49 5.88 14.40 5.23
C ASN A 49 5.97 13.73 3.85
N LYS A 50 7.05 14.01 3.11
CA LYS A 50 7.29 13.45 1.77
C LYS A 50 8.06 12.13 1.83
N THR A 51 8.46 11.65 3.02
CA THR A 51 9.15 10.38 3.18
C THR A 51 8.25 9.25 2.67
N PRO A 52 8.64 8.57 1.58
CA PRO A 52 7.90 7.41 1.12
C PRO A 52 8.12 6.27 2.11
N PHE A 53 7.04 5.60 2.50
CA PHE A 53 7.11 4.37 3.28
C PHE A 53 6.07 3.38 2.76
N VAL A 54 6.34 2.10 2.95
CA VAL A 54 5.42 1.00 2.66
C VAL A 54 4.99 0.40 3.99
N GLN A 55 3.69 0.21 4.18
CA GLN A 55 3.14 -0.44 5.37
C GLN A 55 3.20 -1.95 5.18
N MET A 56 3.60 -2.70 6.21
CA MET A 56 3.61 -4.16 6.21
C MET A 56 2.60 -4.66 7.24
N PHE A 57 1.78 -5.65 6.88
CA PHE A 57 0.80 -6.25 7.78
C PHE A 57 1.47 -7.37 8.58
N HIS A 58 2.01 -7.01 9.75
CA HIS A 58 2.85 -7.91 10.56
C HIS A 58 2.13 -9.21 10.94
N GLU A 59 0.84 -9.17 11.29
CA GLU A 59 0.06 -10.36 11.63
C GLU A 59 -0.06 -11.31 10.42
N ASN A 60 -0.27 -10.77 9.23
CA ASN A 60 -0.33 -11.58 8.01
C ASN A 60 1.02 -12.19 7.67
N ILE A 61 2.10 -11.43 7.79
CA ILE A 61 3.46 -11.92 7.57
C ILE A 61 3.80 -13.04 8.57
N ASP A 62 3.47 -12.84 9.85
CA ASP A 62 3.67 -13.85 10.89
C ASP A 62 2.92 -15.16 10.57
N ILE A 63 1.65 -15.08 10.15
CA ILE A 63 0.87 -16.23 9.69
C ILE A 63 1.56 -16.91 8.49
N LEU A 64 1.95 -16.15 7.47
CA LEU A 64 2.58 -16.69 6.26
C LEU A 64 3.90 -17.42 6.56
N ILE A 65 4.67 -16.94 7.53
CA ILE A 65 5.93 -17.57 7.98
C ILE A 65 5.63 -18.83 8.79
N LYS A 66 4.72 -18.76 9.76
CA LYS A 66 4.35 -19.90 10.63
C LYS A 66 3.79 -21.07 9.85
N GLU A 67 2.95 -20.79 8.84
CA GLU A 67 2.39 -21.78 7.92
C GLU A 67 3.41 -22.25 6.86
N LYS A 68 4.67 -21.77 6.91
CA LYS A 68 5.73 -22.06 5.93
C LYS A 68 5.32 -21.74 4.49
N TYR A 69 4.34 -20.85 4.31
CA TYR A 69 3.84 -20.43 3.01
C TYR A 69 4.79 -19.43 2.34
N MET A 70 5.36 -18.52 3.14
CA MET A 70 6.38 -17.57 2.72
C MET A 70 7.74 -17.90 3.34
N THR A 71 8.77 -17.91 2.51
CA THR A 71 10.16 -18.09 2.93
C THR A 71 10.81 -16.75 3.28
N MET A 72 11.90 -16.79 4.06
CA MET A 72 12.69 -15.58 4.36
C MET A 72 13.24 -14.90 3.12
N ASN A 73 13.59 -15.68 2.08
CA ASN A 73 14.07 -15.12 0.81
C ASN A 73 12.97 -14.36 0.08
N GLU A 74 11.73 -14.86 0.09
CA GLU A 74 10.57 -14.16 -0.50
C GLU A 74 10.25 -12.88 0.28
N LEU A 75 10.31 -12.92 1.62
CA LEU A 75 10.12 -11.73 2.46
C LEU A 75 11.23 -10.68 2.24
N GLY A 76 12.48 -11.12 2.15
CA GLY A 76 13.63 -10.27 1.86
C GLY A 76 13.50 -9.63 0.47
N PHE A 77 13.04 -10.40 -0.52
CA PHE A 77 12.77 -9.89 -1.86
C PHE A 77 11.65 -8.84 -1.88
N LEU A 78 10.52 -9.09 -1.20
CA LEU A 78 9.45 -8.10 -1.05
C LEU A 78 9.94 -6.81 -0.36
N SER A 79 10.75 -6.95 0.68
CA SER A 79 11.37 -5.81 1.38
C SER A 79 12.26 -4.99 0.43
N ALA A 80 13.06 -5.67 -0.40
CA ALA A 80 13.92 -5.04 -1.41
C ALA A 80 13.11 -4.33 -2.52
N LEU A 81 11.90 -4.82 -2.84
CA LEU A 81 10.99 -4.16 -3.78
C LEU A 81 10.31 -2.90 -3.23
N SER A 82 10.28 -2.70 -1.92
CA SER A 82 9.52 -1.61 -1.29
C SER A 82 9.76 -0.20 -1.87
N PRO A 83 10.97 0.21 -2.31
CA PRO A 83 11.17 1.53 -2.91
C PRO A 83 10.45 1.69 -4.27
N PHE A 84 10.26 0.59 -4.99
CA PHE A 84 9.70 0.53 -6.34
C PHE A 84 8.18 0.33 -6.36
N ILE A 85 7.55 0.16 -5.19
CA ILE A 85 6.09 0.05 -5.10
C ILE A 85 5.48 1.44 -5.35
N ALA A 86 4.52 1.50 -6.27
CA ALA A 86 3.77 2.70 -6.60
C ALA A 86 2.66 2.96 -5.57
N MET A 87 2.45 4.22 -5.22
CA MET A 87 1.42 4.60 -4.25
C MET A 87 0.02 4.32 -4.80
N GLY A 88 -0.88 3.76 -3.98
CA GLY A 88 -2.29 3.50 -4.32
C GLY A 88 -2.51 2.23 -5.16
N SER A 89 -1.72 2.05 -6.22
CA SER A 89 -1.84 0.89 -7.12
C SER A 89 -1.03 -0.32 -6.71
N ASN A 90 -0.02 -0.15 -5.84
CA ASN A 90 0.89 -1.20 -5.41
C ASN A 90 1.65 -1.92 -6.56
N ALA A 91 1.69 -1.29 -7.73
CA ALA A 91 2.45 -1.76 -8.89
C ALA A 91 3.95 -1.59 -8.69
N VAL A 92 4.76 -2.47 -9.28
CA VAL A 92 6.22 -2.32 -9.32
C VAL A 92 6.61 -1.42 -10.49
N LYS A 93 7.07 -0.21 -10.15
CA LYS A 93 7.37 0.86 -11.11
C LYS A 93 8.73 1.48 -10.87
N HIS A 94 9.33 1.98 -11.94
CA HIS A 94 10.56 2.74 -11.84
C HIS A 94 10.27 4.09 -11.15
N PRO A 95 11.01 4.47 -10.09
CA PRO A 95 10.64 5.59 -9.23
C PRO A 95 10.72 6.96 -9.92
N GLU A 96 11.52 7.08 -10.97
CA GLU A 96 11.74 8.37 -11.67
C GLU A 96 10.85 8.54 -12.90
N THR A 97 10.57 7.45 -13.62
CA THR A 97 9.89 7.46 -14.92
C THR A 97 8.45 6.97 -14.83
N ASP A 98 8.04 6.40 -13.70
CA ASP A 98 6.70 5.88 -13.40
C ASP A 98 6.17 4.81 -14.38
N HIS A 99 7.05 4.17 -15.16
CA HIS A 99 6.69 3.02 -15.99
C HIS A 99 6.78 1.71 -15.20
N PHE A 100 6.02 0.71 -15.64
CA PHE A 100 6.07 -0.64 -15.06
C PHE A 100 7.43 -1.27 -15.34
N MET A 101 8.07 -1.79 -14.29
CA MET A 101 9.36 -2.44 -14.45
C MET A 101 9.20 -3.85 -14.99
N THR A 102 10.03 -4.17 -15.97
CA THR A 102 10.24 -5.54 -16.46
C THR A 102 11.05 -6.35 -15.45
N ILE A 103 10.99 -7.69 -15.56
CA ILE A 103 11.83 -8.58 -14.74
C ILE A 103 13.33 -8.25 -14.93
N THR A 104 13.75 -7.88 -16.14
CA THR A 104 15.14 -7.49 -16.41
C THR A 104 15.54 -6.23 -15.66
N GLU A 105 14.69 -5.20 -15.65
CA GLU A 105 14.97 -3.96 -14.91
C GLU A 105 15.00 -4.21 -13.41
N ILE A 106 14.06 -5.00 -12.88
CA ILE A 106 14.06 -5.38 -11.46
C ILE A 106 15.35 -6.14 -11.11
N ALA A 107 15.79 -7.07 -11.97
CA ALA A 107 17.03 -7.82 -11.77
C ALA A 107 18.25 -6.89 -11.70
N ASN A 108 18.32 -5.92 -12.62
CA ASN A 108 19.43 -4.98 -12.68
C ASN A 108 19.48 -4.07 -11.45
N VAL A 109 18.36 -3.48 -11.02
CA VAL A 109 18.36 -2.56 -9.87
C VAL A 109 18.60 -3.27 -8.54
N LEU A 110 18.20 -4.55 -8.43
CA LEU A 110 18.39 -5.35 -7.21
C LEU A 110 19.69 -6.19 -7.22
N GLY A 111 20.45 -6.19 -8.32
CA GLY A 111 21.69 -6.98 -8.44
C GLY A 111 21.49 -8.49 -8.53
N PHE A 112 20.34 -8.96 -9.04
CA PHE A 112 20.07 -10.39 -9.24
C PHE A 112 20.35 -10.84 -10.67
N GLN A 113 20.66 -12.13 -10.84
CA GLN A 113 20.56 -12.77 -12.15
C GLN A 113 19.10 -12.83 -12.60
N ARG A 114 18.83 -12.44 -13.86
CA ARG A 114 17.47 -12.40 -14.43
C ARG A 114 16.74 -13.73 -14.31
N GLU A 115 17.42 -14.84 -14.58
CA GLU A 115 16.84 -16.19 -14.56
C GLU A 115 16.41 -16.58 -13.14
N THR A 116 17.24 -16.25 -12.15
CA THR A 116 16.94 -16.47 -10.74
C THR A 116 15.75 -15.64 -10.29
N LEU A 117 15.73 -14.35 -10.65
CA LEU A 117 14.62 -13.47 -10.34
C LEU A 117 13.32 -13.95 -11.00
N SER A 118 13.37 -14.35 -12.27
CA SER A 118 12.20 -14.84 -13.00
C SER A 118 11.59 -16.07 -12.33
N ARG A 119 12.42 -17.01 -11.83
CA ARG A 119 11.95 -18.17 -11.07
C ARG A 119 11.31 -17.76 -9.74
N THR A 120 11.90 -16.80 -9.04
CA THR A 120 11.36 -16.28 -7.77
C THR A 120 10.01 -15.61 -7.98
N ILE A 121 9.91 -14.69 -8.95
CA ILE A 121 8.65 -14.01 -9.28
C ILE A 121 7.57 -15.02 -9.65
N LYS A 122 7.89 -16.02 -10.49
CA LYS A 122 6.92 -17.06 -10.84
C LYS A 122 6.37 -17.78 -9.61
N LYS A 123 7.24 -18.21 -8.67
CA LYS A 123 6.80 -18.83 -7.42
C LYS A 123 5.91 -17.92 -6.59
N MET A 124 6.22 -16.62 -6.55
CA MET A 124 5.44 -15.64 -5.82
C MET A 124 4.06 -15.37 -6.45
N LEU A 125 3.98 -15.39 -7.79
CA LEU A 125 2.72 -15.35 -8.53
C LEU A 125 1.87 -16.59 -8.23
N ASP A 126 2.47 -17.79 -8.30
CA ASP A 126 1.79 -19.06 -8.01
C ASP A 126 1.26 -19.13 -6.56
N LYS A 127 1.93 -18.44 -5.62
CA LYS A 127 1.53 -18.30 -4.22
C LYS A 127 0.58 -17.13 -3.95
N GLY A 128 0.30 -16.25 -4.92
CA GLY A 128 -0.47 -15.04 -4.69
C GLY A 128 0.19 -14.01 -3.76
N LEU A 129 1.53 -14.05 -3.63
CA LEU A 129 2.30 -12.99 -2.95
C LEU A 129 2.46 -11.76 -3.86
N MET A 130 2.38 -11.99 -5.18
CA MET A 130 2.35 -10.98 -6.22
C MET A 130 1.30 -11.35 -7.26
N TYR A 131 0.94 -10.39 -8.09
CA TYR A 131 0.04 -10.59 -9.22
C TYR A 131 0.63 -10.02 -10.50
N GLU A 132 0.26 -10.60 -11.63
CA GLU A 132 0.53 -10.06 -12.96
C GLU A 132 -0.79 -9.86 -13.70
N ILE A 133 -0.91 -8.76 -14.45
CA ILE A 133 -2.02 -8.62 -15.38
C ILE A 133 -1.64 -9.34 -16.67
N VAL A 134 -2.31 -10.46 -16.94
CA VAL A 134 -2.27 -11.11 -18.25
C VAL A 134 -3.54 -10.73 -18.97
N SER A 135 -3.55 -9.58 -19.65
CA SER A 135 -4.68 -9.27 -20.51
C SER A 135 -4.63 -10.15 -21.76
N ALA A 136 -5.36 -11.28 -21.72
CA ALA A 136 -5.59 -12.12 -22.89
C ALA A 136 -6.27 -11.35 -24.05
N ARG A 137 -7.01 -10.28 -23.72
CA ARG A 137 -7.63 -9.37 -24.69
C ARG A 137 -6.61 -8.39 -25.29
N GLU A 138 -5.71 -7.78 -24.51
CA GLU A 138 -4.70 -6.86 -25.06
C GLU A 138 -3.69 -7.59 -25.96
N ILE A 139 -3.30 -8.81 -25.59
CA ILE A 139 -2.44 -9.68 -26.43
C ILE A 139 -3.05 -9.90 -27.82
N LYS A 140 -4.38 -10.11 -27.88
CA LYS A 140 -5.10 -10.34 -29.15
C LYS A 140 -5.45 -9.06 -29.91
N LEU A 141 -5.79 -7.97 -29.23
CA LEU A 141 -6.30 -6.75 -29.87
C LEU A 141 -5.18 -5.90 -30.51
N TYR A 142 -3.99 -5.85 -29.90
CA TYR A 142 -3.00 -4.83 -30.27
C TYR A 142 -1.87 -5.32 -31.18
N LYS A 143 -1.71 -6.63 -31.45
CA LYS A 143 -0.60 -7.22 -32.27
C LYS A 143 0.77 -6.54 -32.03
N ARG A 144 0.98 -6.00 -30.83
CA ARG A 144 2.19 -5.31 -30.38
C ARG A 144 2.74 -6.13 -29.24
N ASN A 145 4.07 -6.22 -29.16
CA ASN A 145 4.73 -6.79 -27.99
C ASN A 145 4.12 -6.15 -26.73
N VAL A 146 3.64 -6.98 -25.81
CA VAL A 146 3.22 -6.54 -24.48
C VAL A 146 4.49 -5.97 -23.84
N ASN A 147 4.67 -4.65 -23.89
CA ASN A 147 5.95 -4.00 -23.60
C ASN A 147 6.38 -4.15 -22.13
N ALA A 148 5.46 -4.45 -21.22
CA ALA A 148 5.75 -4.96 -19.89
C ALA A 148 4.54 -5.75 -19.38
N ARG A 149 4.76 -6.85 -18.66
CA ARG A 149 3.72 -7.50 -17.84
C ARG A 149 3.74 -6.83 -16.48
N PRO A 150 2.77 -5.95 -16.15
CA PRO A 150 2.81 -5.20 -14.90
C PRO A 150 2.72 -6.14 -13.71
N LEU A 151 3.64 -5.99 -12.78
CA LEU A 151 3.67 -6.74 -11.53
C LEU A 151 3.10 -5.90 -10.41
N PHE A 152 2.29 -6.52 -9.56
CA PHE A 152 1.66 -5.90 -8.39
C PHE A 152 2.00 -6.70 -7.16
N VAL A 153 2.32 -6.02 -6.06
CA VAL A 153 2.54 -6.69 -4.78
C VAL A 153 1.20 -6.87 -4.06
N ASN A 154 0.98 -8.04 -3.44
CA ASN A 154 -0.26 -8.29 -2.71
C ASN A 154 -0.42 -7.27 -1.55
N PRO A 155 -1.48 -6.43 -1.58
CA PRO A 155 -1.72 -5.39 -0.58
C PRO A 155 -2.03 -5.94 0.81
N GLU A 156 -2.44 -7.21 0.93
CA GLU A 156 -2.61 -7.90 2.23
C GLU A 156 -1.27 -8.21 2.92
N ILE A 157 -0.14 -8.09 2.21
CA ILE A 157 1.20 -8.30 2.75
C ILE A 157 1.88 -6.96 3.01
N MET A 158 1.93 -6.12 1.97
CA MET A 158 2.51 -4.79 2.06
C MET A 158 1.81 -3.82 1.13
N TYR A 159 1.60 -2.60 1.59
CA TYR A 159 0.84 -1.59 0.85
C TYR A 159 1.44 -0.20 0.99
N LYS A 160 1.57 0.51 -0.14
CA LYS A 160 2.00 1.91 -0.18
C LYS A 160 0.80 2.82 -0.39
N GLY A 161 0.22 3.33 0.68
CA GLY A 161 -0.92 4.24 0.60
C GLY A 161 -1.82 4.17 1.83
N ASN A 162 -3.05 4.66 1.70
CA ASN A 162 -4.08 4.54 2.73
C ASN A 162 -4.82 3.19 2.60
N LYS A 163 -4.86 2.40 3.68
CA LYS A 163 -5.50 1.07 3.71
C LYS A 163 -7.00 1.08 3.41
N ASP A 164 -7.64 2.25 3.48
CA ASP A 164 -9.05 2.47 3.17
C ASP A 164 -9.29 3.01 1.74
N GLU A 165 -8.22 3.17 0.96
CA GLU A 165 -8.21 3.69 -0.41
C GLU A 165 -7.32 2.81 -1.31
N ILE A 166 -7.69 1.55 -1.48
CA ILE A 166 -6.98 0.60 -2.34
C ILE A 166 -7.58 0.62 -3.74
N ASP A 167 -6.72 0.54 -4.75
CA ASP A 167 -7.15 0.44 -6.15
C ASP A 167 -8.14 -0.72 -6.36
N PRO A 168 -9.35 -0.45 -6.91
CA PRO A 168 -10.38 -1.46 -7.15
C PRO A 168 -9.91 -2.66 -7.97
N MET A 169 -9.10 -2.44 -9.00
CA MET A 169 -8.63 -3.52 -9.87
C MET A 169 -7.69 -4.46 -9.11
N LEU A 170 -6.78 -3.91 -8.30
CA LEU A 170 -5.95 -4.72 -7.41
C LEU A 170 -6.80 -5.50 -6.40
N CYS A 171 -7.86 -4.90 -5.86
CA CYS A 171 -8.76 -5.60 -4.95
C CYS A 171 -9.47 -6.77 -5.62
N ASP A 172 -10.01 -6.56 -6.81
CA ASP A 172 -10.71 -7.58 -7.59
C ASP A 172 -9.74 -8.74 -7.91
N MET A 173 -8.49 -8.43 -8.29
CA MET A 173 -7.44 -9.45 -8.49
C MET A 173 -7.19 -10.29 -7.23
N VAL A 174 -7.03 -9.64 -6.07
CA VAL A 174 -6.78 -10.36 -4.80
C VAL A 174 -7.97 -11.24 -4.44
N MET A 175 -9.20 -10.72 -4.59
CA MET A 175 -10.42 -11.43 -4.21
C MET A 175 -10.74 -12.60 -5.15
N GLU A 176 -10.48 -12.48 -6.46
CA GLU A 176 -10.68 -13.53 -7.46
C GLU A 176 -9.58 -14.61 -7.39
N TYR A 177 -8.33 -14.16 -7.24
CA TYR A 177 -7.13 -14.99 -7.23
C TYR A 177 -6.52 -15.15 -5.83
N ASP A 178 -7.37 -15.40 -4.83
CA ASP A 178 -6.94 -15.62 -3.44
C ASP A 178 -6.28 -16.99 -3.24
N TYR A 179 -5.07 -17.16 -3.78
CA TYR A 179 -4.30 -18.40 -3.67
C TYR A 179 -3.93 -18.73 -2.22
N ILE A 180 -3.76 -17.71 -1.38
CA ILE A 180 -3.41 -17.87 0.03
C ILE A 180 -4.57 -18.55 0.77
N GLU A 181 -5.80 -18.03 0.66
CA GLU A 181 -6.97 -18.64 1.30
C GLU A 181 -7.32 -20.00 0.66
N LYS A 182 -7.12 -20.19 -0.65
CA LYS A 182 -7.27 -21.50 -1.32
C LYS A 182 -6.33 -22.58 -0.76
N ASN A 183 -5.13 -22.19 -0.32
CA ASN A 183 -4.18 -23.09 0.37
C ASN A 183 -4.45 -23.21 1.88
N LYS A 184 -5.62 -22.75 2.35
CA LYS A 184 -6.05 -22.79 3.77
C LYS A 184 -5.18 -21.94 4.72
N VAL A 185 -4.39 -21.02 4.17
CA VAL A 185 -3.66 -20.03 4.97
C VAL A 185 -4.58 -18.84 5.21
N LEU A 186 -4.98 -18.64 6.47
CA LEU A 186 -6.05 -17.72 6.82
C LEU A 186 -5.48 -16.41 7.35
N LEU A 187 -5.34 -15.41 6.48
CA LEU A 187 -4.84 -14.08 6.87
C LEU A 187 -5.82 -13.33 7.77
N GLU A 188 -5.27 -12.54 8.70
CA GLU A 188 -6.02 -11.69 9.65
C GLU A 188 -6.53 -10.41 8.97
N TRP A 189 -5.71 -9.80 8.12
CA TRP A 189 -6.09 -8.61 7.37
C TRP A 189 -6.42 -9.00 5.93
N LYS A 190 -7.65 -8.74 5.49
CA LYS A 190 -8.14 -9.12 4.17
C LYS A 190 -8.63 -7.91 3.38
N VAL A 191 -8.34 -7.92 2.10
CA VAL A 191 -8.91 -6.96 1.15
C VAL A 191 -10.39 -7.24 0.96
N TRP A 192 -11.15 -6.16 0.83
CA TRP A 192 -12.55 -6.19 0.46
C TRP A 192 -12.89 -5.03 -0.46
N HIS A 193 -13.68 -5.34 -1.48
CA HIS A 193 -14.22 -4.40 -2.46
C HIS A 193 -15.56 -4.93 -2.97
N THR A 194 -16.45 -4.02 -3.35
CA THR A 194 -17.70 -4.32 -4.07
C THR A 194 -17.77 -3.42 -5.29
N HIS A 195 -18.34 -3.90 -6.40
CA HIS A 195 -18.32 -3.17 -7.69
C HIS A 195 -18.94 -1.76 -7.67
N ASP A 196 -19.74 -1.42 -6.65
CA ASP A 196 -20.33 -0.10 -6.42
C ASP A 196 -19.38 0.89 -5.70
N GLN A 197 -18.26 0.42 -5.16
CA GLN A 197 -17.30 1.24 -4.44
C GLN A 197 -16.22 1.81 -5.36
N LYS A 198 -15.77 3.03 -5.07
CA LYS A 198 -14.69 3.70 -5.83
C LYS A 198 -13.28 3.27 -5.40
N ALA A 199 -13.17 2.60 -4.25
CA ALA A 199 -11.91 2.11 -3.69
C ALA A 199 -12.21 0.92 -2.75
N GLY A 200 -11.28 -0.02 -2.70
CA GLY A 200 -11.32 -1.12 -1.74
C GLY A 200 -10.62 -0.77 -0.43
N LYS A 201 -10.74 -1.68 0.54
CA LYS A 201 -10.22 -1.50 1.90
C LYS A 201 -9.61 -2.78 2.45
N ILE A 202 -8.67 -2.64 3.37
CA ILE A 202 -8.22 -3.76 4.21
C ILE A 202 -9.01 -3.79 5.51
N LEU A 203 -9.65 -4.93 5.77
CA LEU A 203 -10.52 -5.20 6.90
C LEU A 203 -9.95 -6.31 7.78
N SER A 204 -10.34 -6.34 9.06
CA SER A 204 -10.09 -7.51 9.89
C SER A 204 -10.84 -8.73 9.35
N ARG A 205 -10.32 -9.93 9.63
CA ARG A 205 -10.89 -11.18 9.15
C ARG A 205 -12.34 -11.35 9.58
N SER A 206 -12.66 -10.99 10.82
CA SER A 206 -14.02 -11.01 11.36
C SER A 206 -14.99 -10.14 10.53
N THR A 207 -14.56 -8.93 10.16
CA THR A 207 -15.34 -7.99 9.35
C THR A 207 -15.47 -8.48 7.90
N TYR A 208 -14.37 -8.94 7.31
CA TYR A 208 -14.35 -9.55 5.98
C TYR A 208 -15.34 -10.71 5.86
N LEU A 209 -15.33 -11.65 6.83
CA LEU A 209 -16.25 -12.79 6.83
C LEU A 209 -17.71 -12.36 6.98
N LYS A 210 -18.00 -11.30 7.74
CA LYS A 210 -19.34 -10.73 7.83
C LYS A 210 -19.81 -10.21 6.48
N TYR A 211 -18.96 -9.45 5.77
CA TYR A 211 -19.29 -8.89 4.46
C TYR A 211 -19.42 -9.96 3.38
N LYS A 212 -18.50 -10.94 3.35
CA LYS A 212 -18.55 -12.11 2.45
C LYS A 212 -19.82 -12.93 2.62
N LYS A 213 -20.36 -13.05 3.83
CA LYS A 213 -21.66 -13.71 4.08
C LYS A 213 -22.84 -12.87 3.59
N GLN A 214 -22.77 -11.55 3.73
CA GLN A 214 -23.84 -10.64 3.30
C GLN A 214 -23.92 -10.53 1.78
N SER A 215 -22.78 -10.52 1.08
CA SER A 215 -22.75 -10.46 -0.39
C SER A 215 -23.35 -11.70 -1.05
N LYS A 216 -23.18 -12.90 -0.45
CA LYS A 216 -23.76 -14.16 -0.94
C LYS A 216 -25.28 -14.28 -0.77
N LYS A 217 -25.89 -13.41 0.05
CA LYS A 217 -27.35 -13.39 0.31
C LYS A 217 -28.11 -12.47 -0.64
N LYS A 218 -27.40 -11.62 -1.39
CA LYS A 218 -27.94 -10.76 -2.44
C LYS A 218 -27.78 -11.44 -3.78
#